data_AF-A0A350DCZ0-F1
#
_entry.id   AF-A0A350DCZ0-F1
#
_cell.length_a   1.000
_cell.length_b   1.000
_cell.length_c   1.000
_cell.angle_alpha   90.00
_cell.angle_beta   90.00
_cell.angle_gamma   90.00
#
_symmetry.space_group_name_H-M   'P 1'
#
loop_
_entity.id
_entity.type
_entity.pdbx_description
1 polymer ?
#
loop_
_entity_poly.entity_id
_entity_poly.type
_entity_poly.pdbx_seq_one_letter_code
_entity_poly.pdbx_strand_id
1 'polypeptide(L)'
;MNNLWGDSLSSFWSAWIIVITLGTIALSVWILLANRRTDKTPDADGNIETTGHAADGIEEYDNPLPQWWFKLFILTVVFALGYLVLYPGLGNYAGILGWSQESQWEEEVADAEDRFTPIFAQYQEVPIPELARDGEAMQVAERIFLNNCAVCHGSNAQGGYGFPNLTDDDWLYGGEPENILTTLNNGRNGLMPSWQQL
;
A
#
# COMPACT_ATOMS: atom_id res chain seq x y z
N MET A 1 20.20 -8.32 -1.18
CA MET A 1 19.63 -9.26 -0.21
C MET A 1 19.18 -10.48 -0.98
N ASN A 2 19.85 -11.63 -0.83
CA ASN A 2 19.50 -12.83 -1.58
C ASN A 2 18.37 -13.57 -0.83
N ASN A 3 17.14 -13.33 -1.26
CA ASN A 3 15.97 -14.15 -1.00
C ASN A 3 16.26 -15.62 -1.37
N LEU A 4 15.79 -16.55 -0.53
CA LEU A 4 15.95 -18.01 -0.67
C LEU A 4 15.33 -18.61 -1.95
N TRP A 5 14.64 -17.77 -2.72
CA TRP A 5 13.99 -18.06 -3.99
C TRP A 5 14.59 -17.06 -4.97
N GLY A 6 15.48 -17.50 -5.87
CA GLY A 6 16.18 -16.59 -6.77
C GLY A 6 15.22 -15.65 -7.53
N ASP A 7 15.74 -14.53 -8.00
CA ASP A 7 15.01 -13.39 -8.57
C ASP A 7 14.16 -13.69 -9.83
N SER A 8 14.08 -14.96 -10.25
CA SER A 8 13.27 -15.39 -11.39
C SER A 8 12.63 -16.76 -11.16
N LEU A 9 11.39 -16.92 -11.65
CA LEU A 9 10.68 -18.19 -11.63
C LEU A 9 11.39 -19.20 -12.55
N SER A 10 11.31 -20.48 -12.23
CA SER A 10 11.74 -21.51 -13.17
C SER A 10 10.91 -21.42 -14.47
N SER A 11 11.48 -21.84 -15.60
CA SER A 11 10.80 -21.78 -16.89
C SER A 11 9.44 -22.48 -16.87
N PHE A 12 9.31 -23.56 -16.09
CA PHE A 12 8.05 -24.26 -15.88
C PHE A 12 7.00 -23.36 -15.21
N TRP A 13 7.34 -22.73 -14.07
CA TRP A 13 6.38 -21.89 -13.33
C TRP A 13 6.04 -20.60 -14.08
N SER A 14 7.01 -20.02 -14.79
CA SER A 14 6.76 -18.90 -15.69
C SER A 14 5.75 -19.28 -16.77
N ALA A 15 5.98 -20.38 -17.50
CA ALA A 15 5.06 -20.85 -18.53
C ALA A 15 3.68 -21.21 -17.98
N TRP A 16 3.61 -21.85 -16.81
CA TRP A 16 2.38 -22.20 -16.12
C TRP A 16 1.49 -20.97 -15.84
N ILE A 17 2.08 -19.91 -15.28
CA ILE A 17 1.36 -18.65 -15.00
C ILE A 17 0.87 -18.01 -16.29
N ILE A 18 1.70 -17.97 -17.33
CA ILE A 18 1.36 -17.39 -18.63
C ILE A 18 0.15 -18.12 -19.23
N VAL A 19 0.21 -19.46 -19.27
CA VAL A 19 -0.84 -20.28 -19.88
C VAL A 19 -2.18 -20.14 -19.13
N ILE A 20 -2.17 -20.19 -17.80
CA ILE A 20 -3.41 -20.06 -17.02
C ILE A 20 -3.99 -18.64 -17.12
N THR A 21 -3.16 -17.61 -17.06
CA THR A 21 -3.63 -16.22 -17.11
C THR A 21 -4.24 -15.92 -18.47
N LEU A 22 -3.53 -16.20 -19.56
CA LEU A 22 -4.06 -15.96 -20.91
C LEU A 22 -5.21 -16.91 -21.24
N GLY A 23 -5.16 -18.16 -20.77
CA GLY A 23 -6.21 -19.15 -20.93
C GLY A 23 -7.52 -18.74 -20.25
N THR A 24 -7.46 -18.22 -19.03
CA THR A 24 -8.66 -17.75 -18.31
C THR A 24 -9.25 -16.48 -18.93
N ILE A 25 -8.41 -15.54 -19.40
CA ILE A 25 -8.87 -14.38 -20.16
C ILE A 25 -9.56 -14.81 -21.46
N ALA A 26 -8.93 -15.70 -22.24
CA ALA A 26 -9.50 -16.21 -23.48
C ALA A 26 -10.82 -16.97 -23.24
N LEU A 27 -10.88 -17.81 -22.20
CA LEU A 27 -12.09 -18.52 -21.81
C LEU A 27 -13.20 -17.54 -21.40
N SER A 28 -12.88 -16.50 -20.65
CA SER A 28 -13.86 -15.47 -20.23
C SER A 28 -14.44 -14.74 -21.44
N VAL A 29 -13.60 -14.37 -22.42
CA VAL A 29 -14.04 -13.78 -23.70
C VAL A 29 -14.91 -14.76 -24.47
N TRP A 30 -14.53 -16.04 -24.52
CA TRP A 30 -15.32 -17.07 -25.19
C TRP A 30 -16.70 -17.24 -24.55
N ILE A 31 -16.78 -17.35 -23.22
CA ILE A 31 -18.06 -17.45 -22.49
C ILE A 31 -18.94 -16.22 -22.77
N LEU A 32 -18.36 -15.02 -22.73
CA LEU A 32 -19.08 -13.79 -23.03
C LEU A 32 -19.66 -13.78 -24.45
N LEU A 33 -18.87 -14.21 -25.44
CA LEU A 33 -19.31 -14.25 -26.85
C LEU A 33 -20.32 -15.37 -27.11
N ALA A 34 -20.17 -16.52 -26.45
CA ALA A 34 -21.09 -17.65 -26.55
C ALA A 34 -22.48 -17.31 -25.99
N ASN A 35 -22.55 -16.56 -24.88
CA ASN A 35 -23.79 -16.17 -24.21
C ASN A 35 -24.33 -14.79 -24.64
N ARG A 36 -23.78 -14.17 -25.70
CA ARG A 36 -24.18 -12.83 -26.13
C ARG A 36 -25.57 -12.80 -26.79
N ARG A 37 -26.03 -13.92 -27.33
CA ARG A 37 -27.25 -13.99 -28.13
C ARG A 37 -28.37 -14.61 -27.30
N THR A 38 -29.58 -14.08 -27.46
CA THR A 38 -30.83 -14.75 -27.08
C THR A 38 -31.59 -15.05 -28.36
N ASP A 39 -32.31 -16.18 -28.37
CA ASP A 39 -33.17 -16.58 -29.49
C ASP A 39 -34.56 -15.95 -29.38
N LYS A 40 -34.85 -15.26 -28.28
CA LYS A 40 -36.15 -14.63 -28.02
C LYS A 40 -36.18 -13.19 -28.54
N THR A 41 -37.23 -12.87 -29.29
CA THR A 41 -37.45 -11.51 -29.83
C THR A 41 -38.43 -10.75 -28.95
N PRO A 42 -38.22 -9.44 -28.70
CA PRO A 42 -39.19 -8.62 -27.98
C PRO A 42 -40.53 -8.57 -28.72
N ASP A 43 -41.62 -8.65 -27.98
CA ASP A 43 -42.97 -8.45 -28.50
C ASP A 43 -43.23 -6.99 -28.91
N ALA A 44 -44.43 -6.70 -29.42
CA ALA A 44 -44.81 -5.36 -29.89
C ALA A 44 -44.77 -4.28 -28.78
N ASP A 45 -44.81 -4.70 -27.51
CA ASP A 45 -44.76 -3.83 -26.32
C ASP A 45 -43.34 -3.77 -25.71
N GLY A 46 -42.37 -4.49 -26.28
CA GLY A 46 -40.97 -4.53 -25.86
C GLY A 46 -40.65 -5.55 -24.77
N ASN A 47 -41.60 -6.42 -24.39
CA ASN A 47 -41.39 -7.47 -23.40
C ASN A 47 -40.79 -8.73 -24.04
N ILE A 48 -39.91 -9.42 -23.31
CA ILE A 48 -39.31 -10.68 -23.74
C ILE A 48 -39.95 -11.82 -22.95
N GLU A 49 -40.17 -12.97 -23.60
CA GLU A 49 -40.78 -14.14 -22.96
C GLU A 49 -39.86 -14.74 -21.88
N THR A 50 -40.45 -15.24 -20.79
CA THR A 50 -39.71 -15.88 -19.69
C THR A 50 -39.17 -17.26 -20.07
N THR A 51 -38.29 -17.83 -19.25
CA THR A 51 -37.62 -19.13 -19.48
C THR A 51 -38.55 -20.35 -19.36
N GLY A 52 -39.82 -20.16 -19.01
CA GLY A 52 -40.85 -21.22 -18.95
C GLY A 52 -40.86 -22.05 -17.66
N HIS A 53 -40.02 -21.70 -16.69
CA HIS A 53 -40.00 -22.33 -15.37
C HIS A 53 -40.07 -21.25 -14.28
N ALA A 54 -40.90 -21.50 -13.27
CA ALA A 54 -40.99 -20.67 -12.07
C ALA A 54 -40.28 -21.36 -10.90
N ALA A 55 -39.36 -20.64 -10.26
CA ALA A 55 -38.75 -21.04 -9.01
C ALA A 55 -39.33 -20.17 -7.88
N ASP A 56 -40.10 -20.77 -6.98
CA ASP A 56 -40.73 -20.06 -5.85
C ASP A 56 -41.57 -18.83 -6.28
N GLY A 57 -42.28 -18.96 -7.40
CA GLY A 57 -43.09 -17.88 -7.96
C GLY A 57 -42.30 -16.78 -8.69
N ILE A 58 -40.98 -16.91 -8.82
CA ILE A 58 -40.12 -16.03 -9.62
C ILE A 58 -39.83 -16.71 -10.96
N GLU A 59 -40.03 -15.96 -12.05
CA GLU A 59 -39.66 -16.36 -13.41
C GLU A 59 -38.53 -15.47 -13.93
N GLU A 60 -37.68 -16.04 -14.77
CA GLU A 60 -36.52 -15.34 -15.33
C GLU A 60 -36.79 -14.92 -16.78
N TYR A 61 -36.45 -13.67 -17.11
CA TYR A 61 -36.50 -13.16 -18.48
C TYR A 61 -35.23 -13.56 -19.24
N ASP A 62 -35.40 -14.04 -20.47
CA ASP A 62 -34.28 -14.34 -21.39
C ASP A 62 -33.86 -13.07 -22.15
N ASN A 63 -33.43 -12.05 -21.41
CA ASN A 63 -33.02 -10.76 -21.98
C ASN A 63 -31.59 -10.84 -22.55
N PRO A 64 -31.31 -10.19 -23.70
CA PRO A 64 -29.94 -10.06 -24.17
C PRO A 64 -29.13 -9.18 -23.21
N LEU A 65 -27.83 -9.43 -23.13
CA LEU A 65 -26.90 -8.62 -22.35
C LEU A 65 -26.99 -7.14 -22.77
N PRO A 66 -27.09 -6.18 -21.83
CA PRO A 66 -27.09 -4.77 -22.16
C PRO A 66 -25.83 -4.38 -22.94
N GLN A 67 -26.00 -3.64 -24.04
CA GLN A 67 -24.88 -3.30 -24.93
C GLN A 67 -23.76 -2.53 -24.23
N TRP A 68 -24.10 -1.64 -23.29
CA TRP A 68 -23.13 -0.87 -22.53
C TRP A 68 -22.30 -1.77 -21.60
N TRP A 69 -22.95 -2.75 -20.95
CA TRP A 69 -22.30 -3.70 -20.05
C TRP A 69 -21.34 -4.61 -20.83
N PHE A 70 -21.78 -5.11 -21.99
CA PHE A 70 -20.93 -5.92 -22.87
C PHE A 70 -19.70 -5.13 -23.33
N LYS A 71 -19.87 -3.88 -23.79
CA LYS A 71 -18.75 -3.02 -24.21
C LYS A 71 -17.79 -2.74 -23.05
N LEU A 72 -18.30 -2.51 -21.84
CA LEU A 72 -17.49 -2.31 -20.64
C LEU A 72 -16.65 -3.56 -20.33
N PHE A 73 -17.26 -4.75 -20.38
CA PHE A 73 -16.53 -6.01 -20.16
C PHE A 73 -15.41 -6.20 -21.20
N ILE A 74 -15.68 -5.92 -22.48
CA ILE A 74 -14.63 -5.98 -23.51
C ILE A 74 -13.51 -4.97 -23.24
N LEU A 75 -13.86 -3.76 -22.78
CA LEU A 75 -12.87 -2.75 -22.44
C LEU A 75 -11.95 -3.19 -21.29
N THR A 76 -12.48 -3.86 -20.26
CA THR A 76 -11.63 -4.37 -19.17
C THR A 76 -10.69 -5.49 -19.64
N VAL A 77 -11.12 -6.34 -20.57
CA VAL A 77 -10.24 -7.34 -21.21
C VAL A 77 -9.10 -6.66 -21.98
N VAL A 78 -9.42 -5.64 -22.80
CA VAL A 78 -8.41 -4.88 -23.54
C VAL A 78 -7.44 -4.18 -22.59
N PHE A 79 -7.96 -3.57 -21.52
CA PHE A 79 -7.14 -2.95 -20.48
C PHE A 79 -6.21 -3.97 -19.82
N ALA A 80 -6.73 -5.14 -19.41
CA ALA A 80 -5.94 -6.17 -18.76
C ALA A 80 -4.80 -6.69 -19.67
N LEU A 81 -5.10 -6.95 -20.95
CA LEU A 81 -4.08 -7.37 -21.92
C LEU A 81 -3.03 -6.27 -22.15
N GLY A 82 -3.46 -5.01 -22.28
CA GLY A 82 -2.55 -3.87 -22.37
C GLY A 82 -1.66 -3.73 -21.13
N TYR A 83 -2.24 -3.90 -19.94
CA TYR A 83 -1.51 -3.85 -18.67
C TYR A 83 -0.45 -4.95 -18.58
N LEU A 84 -0.78 -6.19 -18.94
CA LEU A 84 0.14 -7.32 -18.95
C LEU A 84 1.25 -7.22 -20.00
N VAL A 85 1.08 -6.38 -21.04
CA VAL A 85 2.13 -6.03 -21.99
C VAL A 85 3.07 -4.97 -21.39
N LEU A 86 2.52 -3.99 -20.67
CA LEU A 86 3.30 -2.87 -20.13
C LEU A 86 4.07 -3.23 -18.86
N TYR A 87 3.47 -4.01 -17.97
CA TYR A 87 3.95 -4.31 -16.62
C TYR A 87 4.30 -5.80 -16.43
N PRO A 88 5.12 -6.13 -15.43
CA PRO A 88 5.33 -7.52 -15.03
C PRO A 88 4.03 -8.15 -14.52
N GLY A 89 3.83 -9.43 -14.86
CA GLY A 89 2.64 -10.19 -14.44
C GLY A 89 2.49 -11.53 -15.16
N LEU A 90 3.10 -11.66 -16.35
CA LEU A 90 3.14 -12.89 -17.14
C LEU A 90 4.42 -13.69 -16.86
N GLY A 91 4.46 -14.40 -15.73
CA GLY A 91 5.64 -15.18 -15.35
C GLY A 91 6.89 -14.30 -15.24
N ASN A 92 7.97 -14.66 -15.92
CA ASN A 92 9.22 -13.86 -15.97
C ASN A 92 9.19 -12.72 -17.01
N TYR A 93 8.07 -12.44 -17.66
CA TYR A 93 7.95 -11.31 -18.56
C TYR A 93 7.93 -10.00 -17.75
N ALA A 94 8.95 -9.16 -17.92
CA ALA A 94 9.12 -7.91 -17.17
C ALA A 94 8.24 -6.74 -17.66
N GLY A 95 7.48 -6.94 -18.75
CA GLY A 95 6.78 -5.85 -19.42
C GLY A 95 7.69 -5.00 -20.30
N ILE A 96 7.10 -4.17 -21.15
CA ILE A 96 7.83 -3.25 -22.03
C ILE A 96 8.43 -2.07 -21.25
N LEU A 97 7.77 -1.66 -20.16
CA LEU A 97 8.23 -0.51 -19.37
C LEU A 97 9.42 -0.85 -18.46
N GLY A 98 9.74 -2.13 -18.26
CA GLY A 98 10.81 -2.55 -17.35
C GLY A 98 10.58 -2.16 -15.89
N TRP A 99 9.34 -1.86 -15.51
CA TRP A 99 8.98 -1.39 -14.17
C TRP A 99 9.09 -2.51 -13.13
N SER A 100 9.61 -2.18 -11.95
CA SER A 100 9.48 -2.98 -10.74
C SER A 100 9.16 -2.09 -9.53
N GLN A 101 8.45 -2.64 -8.55
CA GLN A 101 8.16 -1.91 -7.30
C GLN A 101 9.44 -1.47 -6.56
N GLU A 102 10.52 -2.23 -6.68
CA GLU A 102 11.82 -1.90 -6.07
C GLU A 102 12.44 -0.71 -6.78
N SER A 103 12.51 -0.72 -8.11
CA SER A 103 13.04 0.41 -8.89
C SER A 103 12.24 1.70 -8.69
N GLN A 104 10.91 1.60 -8.57
CA GLN A 104 10.06 2.76 -8.30
C GLN A 104 10.29 3.31 -6.89
N TRP A 105 10.45 2.44 -5.90
CA TRP A 105 10.76 2.85 -4.53
C TRP A 105 12.14 3.51 -4.44
N GLU A 106 13.14 2.96 -5.12
CA GLU A 106 14.48 3.56 -5.19
C GLU A 106 14.45 4.95 -5.82
N GLU A 107 13.69 5.14 -6.91
CA GLU A 107 13.51 6.45 -7.55
C GLU A 107 12.78 7.45 -6.63
N GLU A 108 11.71 7.01 -5.95
CA GLU A 108 10.96 7.86 -5.01
C GLU A 108 11.79 8.27 -3.80
N VAL A 109 12.59 7.35 -3.24
CA VAL A 109 13.51 7.66 -2.15
C VAL A 109 14.62 8.60 -2.60
N ALA A 110 15.18 8.40 -3.80
CA ALA A 110 16.20 9.29 -4.35
C ALA A 110 15.68 10.72 -4.55
N ASP A 111 14.48 10.90 -5.11
CA ASP A 111 13.83 12.22 -5.24
C ASP A 111 13.56 12.86 -3.87
N ALA A 112 13.11 12.06 -2.90
CA ALA A 112 12.91 12.52 -1.53
C ALA A 112 14.23 12.93 -0.87
N GLU A 113 15.30 12.17 -1.04
CA GLU A 113 16.64 12.50 -0.53
C GLU A 113 17.18 13.78 -1.15
N ASP A 114 17.09 13.95 -2.47
CA ASP A 114 17.52 15.16 -3.17
C ASP A 114 16.78 16.41 -2.67
N ARG A 115 15.49 16.26 -2.35
CA ARG A 115 14.65 17.35 -1.85
C ARG A 115 14.84 17.66 -0.38
N PHE A 116 14.91 16.64 0.48
CA PHE A 116 14.82 16.81 1.93
C PHE A 116 16.18 16.78 2.63
N THR A 117 17.18 16.08 2.08
CA THR A 117 18.53 16.00 2.69
C THR A 117 19.16 17.39 2.88
N PRO A 118 19.11 18.32 1.92
CA PRO A 118 19.69 19.66 2.12
C PRO A 118 19.03 20.44 3.26
N ILE A 119 17.73 20.24 3.47
CA ILE A 119 16.98 20.88 4.55
C ILE A 119 17.44 20.32 5.91
N PHE A 120 17.53 19.00 6.03
CA PHE A 120 18.02 18.37 7.26
C PHE A 120 19.50 18.63 7.52
N ALA A 121 20.32 18.76 6.48
CA ALA A 121 21.73 19.14 6.60
C ALA A 121 21.87 20.55 7.20
N GLN A 122 21.03 21.51 6.78
CA GLN A 122 21.01 22.84 7.39
C GLN A 122 20.67 22.79 8.89
N TYR A 123 19.67 21.97 9.28
CA TYR A 123 19.33 21.81 10.69
C TYR A 123 20.46 21.17 11.52
N GLN A 124 21.28 20.29 10.94
CA GLN A 124 22.41 19.67 11.64
C GLN A 124 23.54 20.65 11.96
N GLU A 125 23.65 21.77 11.25
CA GLU A 125 24.65 22.82 11.51
C GLU A 125 24.24 23.75 12.66
N VAL A 126 22.96 23.78 13.04
CA VAL A 126 22.42 24.66 14.07
C VAL A 126 22.46 23.95 15.44
N PRO A 127 22.99 24.59 16.51
CA PRO A 127 22.94 24.03 17.85
C PRO A 127 21.50 23.77 18.31
N ILE A 128 21.25 22.65 19.00
CA ILE A 128 19.90 22.23 19.42
C ILE A 128 19.12 23.30 20.20
N PRO A 129 19.72 24.04 21.17
CA PRO A 129 19.00 25.10 21.88
C PRO A 129 18.52 26.24 20.99
N GLU A 130 19.20 26.48 19.88
CA GLU A 130 18.83 27.47 18.87
C GLU A 130 17.78 26.91 17.92
N LEU A 131 17.98 25.68 17.44
CA LEU A 131 17.03 24.98 16.56
C LEU A 131 15.66 24.79 17.22
N ALA A 132 15.61 24.54 18.53
CA ALA A 132 14.37 24.41 19.30
C ALA A 132 13.53 25.71 19.34
N ARG A 133 14.10 26.85 18.94
CA ARG A 133 13.39 28.13 18.84
C ARG A 133 12.92 28.44 17.41
N ASP A 134 13.31 27.63 16.43
CA ASP A 134 12.88 27.77 15.05
C ASP A 134 11.48 27.18 14.84
N GLY A 135 10.52 28.03 14.46
CA GLY A 135 9.13 27.62 14.30
C GLY A 135 8.90 26.63 13.16
N GLU A 136 9.69 26.68 12.08
CA GLU A 136 9.56 25.76 10.95
C GLU A 136 10.15 24.39 11.31
N ALA A 137 11.32 24.37 11.95
CA ALA A 137 11.94 23.15 12.47
C ALA A 137 11.04 22.46 13.50
N MET A 138 10.41 23.22 14.39
CA MET A 138 9.50 22.66 15.40
C MET A 138 8.22 22.06 14.81
N GLN A 139 7.70 22.58 13.69
CA GLN A 139 6.59 21.91 12.98
C GLN A 139 7.02 20.56 12.38
N VAL A 140 8.25 20.46 11.88
CA VAL A 140 8.79 19.18 11.41
C VAL A 140 8.99 18.23 12.59
N ALA A 141 9.56 18.72 13.68
CA ALA A 141 9.78 17.94 14.91
C ALA A 141 8.47 17.42 15.51
N GLU A 142 7.40 18.23 15.53
CA GLU A 142 6.07 17.81 15.99
C GLU A 142 5.54 16.63 15.17
N ARG A 143 5.68 16.67 13.83
CA ARG A 143 5.28 15.55 12.96
C ARG A 143 6.11 14.29 13.25
N ILE A 144 7.42 14.43 13.48
CA ILE A 144 8.28 13.31 13.85
C ILE A 144 7.85 12.73 15.20
N PHE A 145 7.58 13.58 16.18
CA PHE A 145 7.12 13.20 17.52
C PHE A 145 5.79 12.44 17.47
N LEU A 146 4.81 12.94 16.73
CA LEU A 146 3.49 12.30 16.61
C LEU A 146 3.56 10.92 15.95
N ASN A 147 4.44 10.73 14.97
CA ASN A 147 4.59 9.44 14.28
C ASN A 147 5.40 8.42 15.08
N ASN A 148 6.41 8.84 15.84
CA ASN A 148 7.40 7.93 16.43
C ASN A 148 7.38 7.86 17.96
N CYS A 149 6.88 8.90 18.65
CA CYS A 149 7.04 9.05 20.10
C CYS A 149 5.70 9.11 20.85
N ALA A 150 4.66 9.66 20.23
CA ALA A 150 3.36 9.92 20.86
C ALA A 150 2.62 8.65 21.31
N VAL A 151 2.92 7.49 20.72
CA VAL A 151 2.35 6.20 21.13
C VAL A 151 2.67 5.87 22.60
N CYS A 152 3.84 6.27 23.08
CA CYS A 152 4.29 6.05 24.46
C CYS A 152 4.17 7.31 25.32
N HIS A 153 4.57 8.46 24.77
CA HIS A 153 4.62 9.73 25.51
C HIS A 153 3.34 10.57 25.40
N GLY A 154 2.30 10.05 24.75
CA GLY A 154 1.04 10.77 24.53
C GLY A 154 1.14 11.82 23.42
N SER A 155 0.00 12.19 22.84
CA SER A 155 -0.08 13.18 21.75
C SER A 155 0.33 14.59 22.19
N ASN A 156 0.25 14.90 23.49
CA ASN A 156 0.67 16.16 24.08
C ASN A 156 2.03 16.05 24.82
N ALA A 157 2.76 14.95 24.62
CA ALA A 157 4.04 14.66 25.26
C ALA A 157 4.01 14.56 26.81
N GLN A 158 2.83 14.46 27.42
CA GLN A 158 2.67 14.39 28.88
C GLN A 158 2.84 13.00 29.50
N GLY A 159 3.14 11.99 28.69
CA GLY A 159 3.36 10.64 29.15
C GLY A 159 2.09 9.90 29.57
N GLY A 160 2.30 8.86 30.35
CA GLY A 160 1.26 7.97 30.87
C GLY A 160 1.82 7.05 31.94
N TYR A 161 1.03 6.11 32.44
CA TYR A 161 1.55 5.15 33.42
C TYR A 161 2.71 4.35 32.82
N GLY A 162 3.90 4.48 33.43
CA GLY A 162 5.14 3.83 32.96
C GLY A 162 5.93 4.61 31.90
N PHE A 163 5.43 5.78 31.43
CA PHE A 163 6.09 6.59 30.41
C PHE A 163 6.27 8.04 30.89
N PRO A 164 7.50 8.60 30.83
CA PRO A 164 7.77 9.95 31.31
C PRO A 164 6.97 11.05 30.62
N ASN A 165 6.64 12.10 31.37
CA ASN A 165 6.24 13.40 30.84
C ASN A 165 7.48 14.11 30.28
N LEU A 166 7.42 14.58 29.04
CA LEU A 166 8.53 15.28 28.37
C LEU A 166 8.35 16.79 28.34
N THR A 167 7.29 17.31 28.98
CA THR A 167 6.94 18.74 29.00
C THR A 167 7.24 19.43 30.33
N ASP A 168 7.63 18.67 31.36
CA ASP A 168 8.01 19.21 32.66
C ASP A 168 9.53 19.33 32.83
N ASP A 169 9.94 19.79 34.00
CA ASP A 169 11.35 20.02 34.35
C ASP A 169 11.99 18.81 35.05
N ASP A 170 11.33 17.64 35.11
CA ASP A 170 11.84 16.45 35.84
C ASP A 170 12.45 15.40 34.88
N TRP A 171 13.77 15.35 34.83
CA TRP A 171 14.53 14.53 33.88
C TRP A 171 15.33 13.43 34.58
N LEU A 172 14.85 12.18 34.51
CA LEU A 172 15.51 10.99 35.09
C LEU A 172 16.95 10.78 34.60
N TYR A 173 17.24 11.13 33.35
CA TYR A 173 18.54 10.92 32.71
C TYR A 173 19.25 12.24 32.33
N GLY A 174 18.80 13.36 32.90
CA GLY A 174 19.29 14.71 32.60
C GLY A 174 18.55 15.39 31.44
N GLY A 175 18.22 16.68 31.61
CA GLY A 175 17.44 17.49 30.66
C GLY A 175 18.26 18.33 29.68
N GLU A 176 19.59 18.32 29.78
CA GLU A 176 20.46 18.98 28.80
C GLU A 176 20.35 18.32 27.41
N PRO A 177 20.49 19.08 26.31
CA PRO A 177 20.29 18.57 24.95
C PRO A 177 21.09 17.30 24.63
N GLU A 178 22.33 17.20 25.12
CA GLU A 178 23.21 16.05 24.90
C GLU A 178 22.69 14.79 25.59
N ASN A 179 22.07 14.93 26.77
CA ASN A 179 21.47 13.82 27.51
C ASN A 179 20.20 13.31 26.82
N ILE A 180 19.41 14.21 26.26
CA ILE A 180 18.22 13.90 25.46
C ILE A 180 18.62 13.18 24.17
N LEU A 181 19.60 13.69 23.42
CA LEU A 181 20.12 13.01 22.23
C LEU A 181 20.66 11.61 22.54
N THR A 182 21.38 11.47 23.65
CA THR A 182 21.88 10.15 24.09
C THR A 182 20.72 9.19 24.31
N THR A 183 19.63 9.66 24.92
CA THR A 183 18.41 8.86 25.14
C THR A 183 17.73 8.48 23.84
N LEU A 184 17.64 9.39 22.86
CA LEU A 184 17.01 9.12 21.56
C LEU A 184 17.82 8.15 20.70
N ASN A 185 19.15 8.32 20.64
CA ASN A 185 20.00 7.52 19.76
C ASN A 185 20.33 6.13 20.34
N ASN A 186 20.52 6.03 21.65
CA ASN A 186 20.99 4.80 22.29
C ASN A 186 19.93 4.09 23.15
N GLY A 187 18.78 4.75 23.38
CA GLY A 187 17.80 4.29 24.35
C GLY A 187 18.28 4.42 25.81
N ARG A 188 17.38 4.08 26.74
CA ARG A 188 17.66 4.02 28.19
C ARG A 188 16.98 2.81 28.80
N ASN A 189 17.63 2.18 29.78
CA ASN A 189 17.08 1.08 30.56
C ASN A 189 17.20 1.40 32.05
N GLY A 190 16.08 1.71 32.69
CA GLY A 190 16.00 1.90 34.15
C GLY A 190 15.88 0.56 34.84
N LEU A 191 16.79 0.27 35.78
CA LEU A 191 16.73 -0.93 36.60
C LEU A 191 16.67 -0.53 38.08
N MET A 192 15.49 -0.66 38.67
CA MET A 192 15.31 -0.58 40.12
C MET A 192 15.39 -1.99 40.71
N PRO A 193 16.48 -2.35 41.42
CA PRO A 193 16.62 -3.69 41.98
C PRO A 193 15.55 -3.96 43.06
N SER A 194 15.12 -5.21 43.17
CA SER A 194 14.13 -5.59 44.18
C SER A 194 14.75 -5.54 45.58
N TRP A 195 14.06 -4.87 46.51
CA TRP A 195 14.51 -4.78 47.91
C TRP A 195 14.49 -6.12 48.65
N GLN A 196 13.81 -7.15 48.13
CA GLN A 196 13.80 -8.49 48.73
C GLN A 196 15.12 -9.28 48.52
N GLN A 197 15.97 -8.81 47.60
CA GLN A 197 17.25 -9.43 47.27
C GLN A 197 18.46 -8.68 47.86
N LEU A 198 18.21 -7.61 48.61
CA LEU A 198 19.19 -6.80 49.33
C LEU A 198 19.14 -7.12 50.82
#